data_AF-A0A1H0PGS2-F1
#
_entry.id   AF-A0A1H0PGS2-F1
#
_cell.length_a   1.000
_cell.length_b   1.000
_cell.length_c   1.000
_cell.angle_alpha   90.00
_cell.angle_beta   90.00
_cell.angle_gamma   90.00
#
_symmetry.space_group_name_H-M   'P 1'
#
loop_
_entity.id
_entity.type
_entity.pdbx_description
1 polymer ?
#
loop_
_entity_poly.entity_id
_entity_poly.type
_entity_poly.pdbx_seq_one_letter_code
_entity_poly.pdbx_strand_id
1 'polypeptide(L)'
;MPLFVRFLAFPILLALMPAASASPGFETKAICRTAIAALMDRDPKVLQATDAPDGIVVLTYARPFDNFVFTYRCKLEGDRVVWADEPGRWRDGAKDARISFEIAGSDDRIRITVSRANGPTLQQLFDRDLNEVH
;
A
#
# COMPACT_ATOMS: atom_id res chain seq x y z
N MET A 1 -27.77 66.47 -18.26
CA MET A 1 -26.39 65.90 -18.23
C MET A 1 -25.66 66.50 -17.03
N PRO A 2 -24.88 65.77 -16.20
CA PRO A 2 -24.72 64.31 -16.01
C PRO A 2 -25.24 63.84 -14.62
N LEU A 3 -25.91 62.68 -14.50
CA LEU A 3 -25.38 61.33 -14.25
C LEU A 3 -24.74 61.11 -12.86
N PHE A 4 -25.59 60.86 -11.84
CA PHE A 4 -25.18 60.33 -10.55
C PHE A 4 -25.09 58.79 -10.63
N VAL A 5 -23.87 58.26 -10.70
CA VAL A 5 -23.62 56.81 -10.60
C VAL A 5 -23.40 56.47 -9.13
N ARG A 6 -24.42 55.88 -8.47
CA ARG A 6 -24.27 55.27 -7.16
C ARG A 6 -23.60 53.91 -7.34
N PHE A 7 -22.31 53.82 -7.01
CA PHE A 7 -21.62 52.54 -6.86
C PHE A 7 -22.13 51.84 -5.59
N LEU A 8 -22.98 50.84 -5.76
CA LEU A 8 -23.30 49.86 -4.72
C LEU A 8 -22.13 48.86 -4.66
N ALA A 9 -21.25 49.01 -3.66
CA ALA A 9 -20.21 48.04 -3.38
C ALA A 9 -20.84 46.79 -2.74
N PHE A 10 -20.98 45.72 -3.53
CA PHE A 10 -21.33 44.39 -3.03
C PHE A 10 -20.03 43.69 -2.60
N PRO A 11 -19.82 43.38 -1.30
CA PRO A 11 -18.66 42.60 -0.90
C PRO A 11 -18.80 41.19 -1.45
N ILE A 12 -17.91 40.83 -2.39
CA ILE A 12 -17.78 39.46 -2.89
C ILE A 12 -17.24 38.62 -1.73
N LEU A 13 -18.12 37.82 -1.12
CA LEU A 13 -17.76 36.83 -0.12
C LEU A 13 -16.99 35.71 -0.84
N LEU A 14 -15.65 35.76 -0.76
CA LEU A 14 -14.79 34.70 -1.27
C LEU A 14 -14.98 33.47 -0.38
N ALA A 15 -15.83 32.54 -0.79
CA ALA A 15 -15.98 31.26 -0.12
C ALA A 15 -14.66 30.49 -0.23
N LEU A 16 -13.93 30.34 0.88
CA LEU A 16 -12.85 29.35 0.99
C LEU A 16 -13.50 27.97 0.86
N MET A 17 -13.43 27.37 -0.32
CA MET A 17 -13.67 25.94 -0.45
C MET A 17 -12.50 25.21 0.22
N PRO A 18 -12.76 24.29 1.16
CA PRO A 18 -11.73 23.40 1.65
C PRO A 18 -11.16 22.62 0.46
N ALA A 19 -9.84 22.64 0.29
CA ALA A 19 -9.19 21.70 -0.61
C ALA A 19 -9.57 20.29 -0.17
N ALA A 20 -10.15 19.50 -1.07
CA ALA A 20 -10.38 18.09 -0.83
C ALA A 20 -9.02 17.45 -0.53
N SER A 21 -8.79 17.08 0.73
CA SER A 21 -7.64 16.28 1.12
C SER A 21 -7.78 14.92 0.45
N ALA A 22 -7.15 14.74 -0.71
CA ALA A 22 -6.92 13.41 -1.26
C ALA A 22 -6.16 12.64 -0.18
N SER A 23 -6.79 11.62 0.40
CA SER A 23 -6.08 10.71 1.29
C SER A 23 -4.90 10.17 0.48
N PRO A 24 -3.64 10.36 0.90
CA PRO A 24 -2.54 9.76 0.16
C PRO A 24 -2.79 8.25 0.17
N GLY A 25 -2.90 7.67 -1.02
CA GLY A 25 -3.01 6.23 -1.18
C GLY A 25 -1.84 5.52 -0.50
N PHE A 26 -1.99 4.24 -0.22
CA PHE A 26 -0.90 3.47 0.38
C PHE A 26 0.35 3.46 -0.51
N GLU A 27 1.50 3.71 0.11
CA GLU A 27 2.78 3.59 -0.59
C GLU A 27 3.06 2.13 -0.99
N THR A 28 3.80 1.94 -2.09
CA THR A 28 4.18 0.61 -2.58
C THR A 28 4.85 -0.24 -1.50
N LYS A 29 5.73 0.34 -0.67
CA LYS A 29 6.38 -0.37 0.43
C LYS A 29 5.40 -0.86 1.49
N ALA A 30 4.33 -0.12 1.78
CA ALA A 30 3.30 -0.52 2.72
C ALA A 30 2.52 -1.72 2.17
N ILE A 31 2.07 -1.64 0.90
CA ILE A 31 1.38 -2.74 0.22
C ILE A 31 2.25 -4.00 0.18
N CYS A 32 3.51 -3.86 -0.23
CA CYS A 32 4.48 -4.96 -0.26
C CYS A 32 4.68 -5.58 1.12
N ARG A 33 4.86 -4.77 2.16
CA ARG A 33 5.02 -5.24 3.55
C ARG A 33 3.81 -6.03 4.00
N THR A 34 2.62 -5.48 3.85
CA THR A 34 1.37 -6.15 4.22
C THR A 34 1.17 -7.45 3.46
N ALA A 35 1.45 -7.46 2.15
CA ALA A 35 1.26 -8.63 1.31
C ALA A 35 2.19 -9.79 1.68
N ILE A 36 3.48 -9.52 1.90
CA ILE A 36 4.42 -10.56 2.34
C ILE A 36 4.12 -11.01 3.76
N ALA A 37 3.73 -10.10 4.65
CA ALA A 37 3.28 -10.45 6.00
C ALA A 37 2.10 -11.43 5.99
N ALA A 38 1.06 -11.10 5.22
CA ALA A 38 -0.12 -11.95 5.06
C ALA A 38 0.23 -13.33 4.45
N LEU A 39 1.13 -13.35 3.45
CA LEU A 39 1.57 -14.58 2.81
C LEU A 39 2.34 -15.50 3.76
N MET A 40 3.18 -14.92 4.62
CA MET A 40 4.03 -15.62 5.58
C MET A 40 3.35 -15.88 6.93
N ASP A 41 2.10 -15.44 7.09
CA ASP A 41 1.34 -15.50 8.33
C ASP A 41 2.10 -14.80 9.48
N ARG A 42 2.48 -13.53 9.24
CA ARG A 42 3.23 -12.68 10.17
C ARG A 42 2.57 -11.31 10.31
N ASP A 43 2.89 -10.63 11.41
CA ASP A 43 2.53 -9.24 11.61
C ASP A 43 3.34 -8.34 10.65
N PRO A 44 2.72 -7.40 9.90
CA PRO A 44 3.46 -6.47 9.04
C PRO A 44 4.57 -5.71 9.77
N LYS A 45 4.42 -5.40 11.06
CA LYS A 45 5.39 -4.64 11.87
C LYS A 45 6.73 -5.35 12.06
N VAL A 46 6.78 -6.68 11.90
CA VAL A 46 8.04 -7.43 12.01
C VAL A 46 8.85 -7.45 10.70
N LEU A 47 8.30 -6.90 9.61
CA LEU A 47 9.01 -6.76 8.33
C LEU A 47 9.49 -5.33 8.14
N GLN A 48 10.79 -5.18 7.88
CA GLN A 48 11.33 -3.93 7.37
C GLN A 48 11.11 -3.88 5.86
N ALA A 49 10.83 -2.70 5.31
CA ALA A 49 10.64 -2.51 3.87
C ALA A 49 11.38 -1.23 3.44
N THR A 50 12.23 -1.36 2.43
CA THR A 50 13.05 -0.28 1.89
C THR A 50 12.87 -0.22 0.38
N ASP A 51 12.73 0.98 -0.16
CA ASP A 51 12.66 1.18 -1.61
C ASP A 51 14.02 0.86 -2.26
N ALA A 52 13.96 0.30 -3.45
CA ALA A 52 15.09 -0.02 -4.32
C ALA A 52 14.79 0.49 -5.75
N PRO A 53 15.77 0.50 -6.66
CA PRO A 53 15.55 0.93 -8.04
C PRO A 53 14.43 0.16 -8.74
N ASP A 54 13.92 0.75 -9.82
CA ASP A 54 12.92 0.15 -10.72
C ASP A 54 11.58 -0.20 -10.04
N GLY A 55 11.22 0.53 -8.98
CA GLY A 55 9.96 0.33 -8.24
C GLY A 55 9.93 -0.97 -7.43
N ILE A 56 11.10 -1.54 -7.16
CA ILE A 56 11.26 -2.72 -6.30
C ILE A 56 11.30 -2.27 -4.84
N VAL A 57 10.66 -3.04 -3.97
CA VAL A 57 10.78 -2.93 -2.52
C VAL A 57 11.52 -4.16 -2.01
N VAL A 58 12.58 -3.93 -1.24
CA VAL A 58 13.29 -4.98 -0.52
C VAL A 58 12.70 -5.10 0.88
N LEU A 59 12.36 -6.33 1.28
CA LEU A 59 11.85 -6.62 2.60
C LEU A 59 12.79 -7.54 3.37
N THR A 60 12.93 -7.32 4.66
CA THR A 60 13.70 -8.20 5.54
C THR A 60 12.88 -8.61 6.76
N TYR A 61 13.07 -9.85 7.19
CA TYR A 61 12.49 -10.41 8.41
C TYR A 61 13.57 -11.14 9.19
N ALA A 62 13.90 -10.65 10.38
CA ALA A 62 14.79 -11.34 11.32
C ALA A 62 13.95 -12.28 12.20
N ARG A 63 14.18 -13.58 12.06
CA ARG A 63 13.42 -14.60 12.80
C ARG A 63 13.85 -14.62 14.28
N PRO A 64 12.93 -14.48 15.26
CA PRO A 64 13.31 -14.23 16.65
C PRO A 64 14.17 -15.29 17.36
N PHE A 65 14.04 -16.56 16.99
CA PHE A 65 14.67 -17.66 17.75
C PHE A 65 16.09 -18.00 17.33
N ASP A 66 16.52 -17.60 16.12
CA ASP A 66 17.86 -17.86 15.61
C ASP A 66 18.49 -16.68 14.87
N ASN A 67 17.81 -15.53 14.84
CA ASN A 67 18.22 -14.31 14.14
C ASN A 67 18.52 -14.52 12.66
N PHE A 68 18.04 -15.61 12.06
CA PHE A 68 18.19 -15.82 10.62
C PHE A 68 17.37 -14.76 9.88
N VAL A 69 18.00 -14.06 8.93
CA VAL A 69 17.38 -12.98 8.17
C VAL A 69 16.89 -13.51 6.83
N PHE A 70 15.58 -13.47 6.63
CA PHE A 70 14.97 -13.66 5.32
C PHE A 70 14.94 -12.34 4.58
N THR A 71 15.31 -12.37 3.30
CA THR A 71 15.22 -11.21 2.42
C THR A 71 14.31 -11.54 1.25
N TYR A 72 13.41 -10.60 0.94
CA TYR A 72 12.46 -10.71 -0.16
C TYR A 72 12.54 -9.48 -1.05
N ARG A 73 12.13 -9.65 -2.31
CA ARG A 73 11.85 -8.54 -3.23
C ARG A 73 10.37 -8.53 -3.56
N CYS A 74 9.81 -7.35 -3.72
CA CYS A 74 8.42 -7.12 -4.07
C CYS A 74 8.32 -6.00 -5.10
N LYS A 75 7.37 -6.11 -6.02
CA LYS A 75 6.96 -5.04 -6.93
C LYS A 75 5.46 -5.14 -7.21
N LEU A 76 4.86 -4.05 -7.65
CA LEU A 76 3.44 -4.01 -8.02
C LEU A 76 3.28 -4.07 -9.53
N GLU A 77 2.30 -4.87 -9.97
CA GLU A 77 1.86 -4.96 -11.36
C GLU A 77 0.34 -4.77 -11.39
N GLY A 78 -0.11 -3.52 -11.47
CA GLY A 78 -1.53 -3.17 -11.29
C GLY A 78 -1.99 -3.44 -9.85
N ASP A 79 -2.99 -4.31 -9.69
CA ASP A 79 -3.51 -4.77 -8.40
C ASP A 79 -2.78 -6.01 -7.85
N ARG A 80 -1.78 -6.52 -8.59
CA ARG A 80 -1.02 -7.72 -8.23
C ARG A 80 0.26 -7.35 -7.48
N VAL A 81 0.55 -8.11 -6.43
CA VAL A 81 1.87 -8.14 -5.79
C VAL A 81 2.68 -9.29 -6.37
N VAL A 82 3.81 -8.96 -6.99
CA VAL A 82 4.79 -9.95 -7.48
C VAL A 82 6.00 -9.93 -6.55
N TRP A 83 6.43 -11.11 -6.11
CA TRP A 83 7.48 -11.22 -5.10
C TRP A 83 8.48 -12.34 -5.38
N ALA A 84 9.63 -12.27 -4.73
CA ALA A 84 10.72 -13.25 -4.82
C ALA A 84 11.44 -13.38 -3.47
N ASP A 85 12.08 -14.52 -3.22
CA ASP A 85 13.15 -14.59 -2.22
C ASP A 85 14.42 -13.95 -2.80
N GLU A 86 15.33 -13.52 -1.93
CA GLU A 86 16.66 -13.07 -2.31
C GLU A 86 17.73 -14.04 -1.78
N PRO A 87 18.49 -14.72 -2.66
CA PRO A 87 18.33 -14.78 -4.12
C PRO A 87 17.14 -15.67 -4.55
N GLY A 88 16.56 -15.40 -5.72
CA GLY A 88 15.43 -16.21 -6.21
C GLY A 88 14.75 -15.66 -7.46
N ARG A 89 13.92 -16.50 -8.09
CA ARG A 89 13.06 -16.08 -9.22
C ARG A 89 11.84 -15.31 -8.72
N TRP A 90 11.31 -14.44 -9.57
CA TRP A 90 9.98 -13.87 -9.37
C TRP A 90 8.91 -14.96 -9.40
N ARG A 91 7.91 -14.83 -8.53
CA ARG A 91 6.75 -15.72 -8.45
C ARG A 91 5.60 -15.16 -9.28
N ASP A 92 5.81 -15.17 -10.60
CA ASP A 92 4.85 -14.69 -11.59
C ASP A 92 4.21 -15.81 -12.42
N GLY A 93 4.67 -17.05 -12.27
CA GLY A 93 4.25 -18.21 -13.07
C GLY A 93 2.88 -18.77 -12.70
N ALA A 94 2.32 -19.60 -13.59
CA ALA A 94 0.97 -20.16 -13.45
C ALA A 94 0.77 -21.07 -12.21
N LYS A 95 1.86 -21.62 -11.67
CA LYS A 95 1.82 -22.45 -10.45
C LYS A 95 2.15 -21.68 -9.17
N ASP A 96 2.61 -20.43 -9.31
CA ASP A 96 2.92 -19.59 -8.16
C ASP A 96 1.63 -19.02 -7.56
N ALA A 97 1.66 -18.72 -6.27
CA ALA A 97 0.51 -18.08 -5.62
C ALA A 97 0.29 -16.69 -6.24
N ARG A 98 -0.96 -16.36 -6.56
CA ARG A 98 -1.35 -15.01 -6.98
C ARG A 98 -1.73 -14.20 -5.74
N ILE A 99 -1.08 -13.07 -5.57
CA ILE A 99 -1.35 -12.13 -4.48
C ILE A 99 -1.91 -10.86 -5.09
N SER A 100 -3.10 -10.45 -4.65
CA SER A 100 -3.70 -9.18 -5.03
C SER A 100 -3.98 -8.33 -3.80
N PHE A 101 -4.04 -7.02 -4.01
CA PHE A 101 -4.40 -6.06 -2.98
C PHE A 101 -5.55 -5.17 -3.44
N GLU A 102 -6.34 -4.69 -2.49
CA GLU A 102 -7.39 -3.70 -2.70
C GLU A 102 -7.33 -2.70 -1.55
N ILE A 103 -7.40 -1.42 -1.89
CA ILE A 103 -7.57 -0.37 -0.88
C ILE A 103 -9.06 -0.34 -0.52
N ALA A 104 -9.34 -0.58 0.75
CA ALA A 104 -10.69 -0.76 1.27
C ALA A 104 -10.94 0.19 2.46
N GLY A 105 -12.21 0.34 2.82
CA GLY A 105 -12.59 1.41 3.77
C GLY A 105 -12.45 2.78 3.13
N SER A 106 -12.48 3.83 3.93
CA SER A 106 -12.30 5.20 3.45
C SER A 106 -10.81 5.48 3.17
N ASP A 107 -10.21 4.63 2.34
CA ASP A 107 -8.79 4.55 1.99
C ASP A 107 -7.82 4.23 3.14
N ASP A 108 -8.33 3.70 4.26
CA ASP A 108 -7.56 3.47 5.49
C ASP A 108 -7.16 2.01 5.71
N ARG A 109 -7.56 1.08 4.83
CA ARG A 109 -7.25 -0.34 4.97
C ARG A 109 -6.74 -0.97 3.69
N ILE A 110 -5.90 -1.99 3.84
CA ILE A 110 -5.44 -2.84 2.74
C ILE A 110 -6.06 -4.22 2.91
N ARG A 111 -6.80 -4.67 1.91
CA ARG A 111 -7.23 -6.07 1.79
C ARG A 111 -6.20 -6.83 0.95
N ILE A 112 -5.65 -7.91 1.50
CA ILE A 112 -4.76 -8.83 0.78
C ILE A 112 -5.51 -10.12 0.50
N THR A 113 -5.45 -10.57 -0.75
CA THR A 113 -5.99 -11.86 -1.18
C THR A 113 -4.86 -12.71 -1.74
N VAL A 114 -4.71 -13.94 -1.23
CA VAL A 114 -3.73 -14.92 -1.69
C VAL A 114 -4.47 -16.13 -2.25
N SER A 115 -4.36 -16.35 -3.57
CA SER A 115 -4.93 -17.48 -4.27
C SER A 115 -3.83 -18.48 -4.67
N ARG A 116 -4.00 -19.75 -4.29
CA ARG A 116 -3.08 -20.84 -4.62
C ARG A 116 -3.77 -21.81 -5.56
N ALA A 117 -3.06 -22.36 -6.54
CA ALA A 117 -3.64 -23.15 -7.63
C ALA A 117 -4.61 -24.27 -7.18
N ASN A 118 -4.34 -24.92 -6.04
CA ASN A 118 -5.16 -25.99 -5.47
C ASN A 118 -5.45 -25.80 -3.97
N GLY A 119 -5.39 -24.56 -3.49
CA GLY A 119 -5.55 -24.25 -2.06
C GLY A 119 -6.72 -23.31 -1.79
N PRO A 120 -7.15 -23.19 -0.53
CA PRO A 120 -8.11 -22.16 -0.15
C PRO A 120 -7.53 -20.78 -0.47
N THR A 121 -8.40 -19.87 -0.90
CA THR A 121 -8.05 -18.46 -1.00
C THR A 121 -8.02 -17.87 0.40
N LEU A 122 -6.90 -17.26 0.77
CA LEU A 122 -6.75 -16.52 2.02
C LEU A 122 -7.07 -15.06 1.75
N GLN A 123 -7.87 -14.44 2.63
CA GLN A 123 -8.17 -13.02 2.56
C GLN A 123 -8.03 -12.41 3.96
N GLN A 124 -7.29 -11.31 4.05
CA GLN A 124 -7.06 -10.59 5.30
C GLN A 124 -7.18 -9.08 5.06
N LEU A 125 -7.62 -8.34 6.08
CA LEU A 125 -7.77 -6.90 6.06
C LEU A 125 -6.85 -6.28 7.11
N PHE A 126 -6.11 -5.25 6.73
CA PHE A 126 -5.11 -4.60 7.57
C PHE A 126 -5.38 -3.12 7.66
N ASP A 127 -5.38 -2.58 8.86
CA ASP A 127 -5.50 -1.14 9.11
C ASP A 127 -4.17 -0.42 8.84
N ARG A 128 -4.26 0.86 8.47
CA ARG A 128 -3.10 1.69 8.07
C ARG A 128 -2.03 1.79 9.15
N ASP A 129 -2.44 1.86 10.41
CA ASP A 129 -1.57 1.94 11.60
C ASP A 129 -0.68 0.71 11.80
N LEU A 130 -1.03 -0.43 11.20
CA LEU A 130 -0.17 -1.63 11.18
C LEU A 130 1.03 -1.49 10.24
N ASN A 131 1.00 -0.49 9.34
CA ASN A 131 2.09 -0.22 8.40
C ASN A 131 2.98 0.97 8.81
N GLU A 132 2.66 1.66 9.90
CA GLU A 132 3.53 2.71 10.46
C GLU A 132 4.59 2.07 11.36
N VAL A 133 5.83 2.02 10.86
CA VAL A 133 7.00 1.70 11.70
C VAL A 133 7.45 3.04 12.29
N HIS A 134 7.16 3.26 13.57
CA HIS A 134 7.68 4.40 14.35
C HIS A 134 9.17 4.24 14.63
#